data_AF-A0A2N9L3C9-F1
#
_entry.id   AF-A0A2N9L3C9-F1
#
_cell.length_a   1.000
_cell.length_b   1.000
_cell.length_c   1.000
_cell.angle_alpha   90.00
_cell.angle_beta   90.00
_cell.angle_gamma   90.00
#
_symmetry.space_group_name_H-M   'P 1'
#
loop_
_entity.id
_entity.type
_entity.pdbx_description
1 polymer ?
#
loop_
_entity_poly.entity_id
_entity_poly.type
_entity_poly.pdbx_seq_one_letter_code
_entity_poly.pdbx_strand_id
1 'polypeptide(L)'
;MIHWDPTPQGFNHAAAGFALDGKHTGVSCRNCHNIRHIAAPARALLTGKDLNHTWMGLSPNCATCHEDAHQGRFGSDCARCHNTNDWKAATVDKTGFDHSKTHFPLSGAHRTVKCESCHTPGPDGQTRYASLPFANCSDCHRDSHNGAFKQGCGSCHTTFSWTKSPFAETFDHADNADPENTTSSGTPAANPRENLTATL
;
A
#
# COMPACT_ATOMS: atom_id res chain seq x y z
N MET A 1 32.21 39.41 -14.61
CA MET A 1 31.37 38.98 -13.46
C MET A 1 29.93 39.09 -13.92
N ILE A 2 29.18 37.99 -13.97
CA ILE A 2 27.76 38.04 -14.39
C ILE A 2 26.99 38.63 -13.22
N HIS A 3 26.48 39.85 -13.38
CA HIS A 3 25.56 40.46 -12.42
C HIS A 3 24.18 39.83 -12.61
N TRP A 4 23.67 39.22 -11.55
CA TRP A 4 22.29 38.77 -11.46
C TRP A 4 21.48 39.88 -10.78
N ASP A 5 20.45 40.37 -11.46
CA ASP A 5 19.40 41.22 -10.89
C ASP A 5 18.08 40.46 -11.00
N PRO A 6 17.46 40.04 -9.87
CA PRO A 6 17.88 40.31 -8.49
C PRO A 6 19.10 39.48 -8.07
N THR A 7 19.81 39.99 -7.04
CA THR A 7 20.85 39.23 -6.34
C THR A 7 20.27 37.89 -5.81
N PRO A 8 21.09 36.85 -5.57
CA PRO A 8 20.61 35.59 -5.02
C PRO A 8 19.78 35.74 -3.72
N GLN A 9 20.09 36.75 -2.90
CA GLN A 9 19.33 37.08 -1.69
C GLN A 9 17.91 37.64 -1.98
N GLY A 10 17.70 38.26 -3.14
CA GLY A 10 16.41 38.80 -3.58
C GLY A 10 15.64 37.88 -4.53
N PHE A 11 16.14 36.67 -4.81
CA PHE A 11 15.52 35.77 -5.77
C PHE A 11 14.18 35.20 -5.24
N ASN A 12 13.12 35.39 -6.02
CA ASN A 12 11.79 34.86 -5.70
C ASN A 12 11.56 33.50 -6.34
N HIS A 13 11.59 32.45 -5.53
CA HIS A 13 11.33 31.07 -5.92
C HIS A 13 9.92 30.82 -6.48
N ALA A 14 8.91 31.57 -6.01
CA ALA A 14 7.55 31.47 -6.56
C ALA A 14 7.48 31.90 -8.03
N ALA A 15 8.30 32.89 -8.43
CA ALA A 15 8.38 33.34 -9.82
C ALA A 15 9.02 32.27 -10.74
N ALA A 16 9.80 31.34 -10.17
CA ALA A 16 10.38 30.21 -10.87
C ALA A 16 9.47 28.96 -10.89
N GLY A 17 8.23 29.07 -10.40
CA GLY A 17 7.26 27.97 -10.39
C GLY A 17 7.46 26.95 -9.27
N PHE A 18 8.33 27.24 -8.30
CA PHE A 18 8.55 26.38 -7.14
C PHE A 18 8.66 27.24 -5.88
N ALA A 19 7.53 27.56 -5.26
CA ALA A 19 7.52 28.34 -4.02
C ALA A 19 8.08 27.52 -2.84
N LEU A 20 8.94 28.15 -2.03
CA LEU A 20 9.44 27.54 -0.80
C LEU A 20 8.48 27.85 0.36
N ASP A 21 7.70 26.86 0.75
CA ASP A 21 6.71 26.97 1.82
C ASP A 21 6.98 26.01 2.99
N GLY A 22 6.21 26.17 4.06
CA GLY A 22 6.32 25.39 5.28
C GLY A 22 7.75 25.35 5.83
N LYS A 23 8.28 24.14 6.06
CA LYS A 23 9.64 23.95 6.59
C LYS A 23 10.74 24.30 5.60
N HIS A 24 10.43 24.55 4.33
CA HIS A 24 11.41 25.01 3.34
C HIS A 24 11.63 26.53 3.38
N THR A 25 10.73 27.28 4.02
CA THR A 25 10.89 28.73 4.19
C THR A 25 12.13 29.03 5.04
N GLY A 26 13.07 29.79 4.48
CA GLY A 26 14.30 30.20 5.16
C GLY A 26 15.45 29.20 5.11
N VAL A 27 15.30 28.09 4.37
CA VAL A 27 16.42 27.18 4.08
C VAL A 27 17.50 27.92 3.28
N SER A 28 18.76 27.75 3.70
CA SER A 28 19.90 28.37 3.01
C SER A 28 20.00 27.87 1.56
N CYS A 29 20.32 28.77 0.64
CA CYS A 29 20.39 28.48 -0.79
C CYS A 29 21.31 27.27 -1.10
N ARG A 30 22.42 27.14 -0.36
CA ARG A 30 23.42 26.08 -0.55
C ARG A 30 23.01 24.71 -0.01
N ASN A 31 21.92 24.62 0.75
CA ASN A 31 21.37 23.32 1.16
C ASN A 31 20.77 22.59 -0.04
N CYS A 32 20.21 23.32 -1.01
CA CYS A 32 19.66 22.76 -2.24
C CYS A 32 20.63 22.88 -3.42
N HIS A 33 21.17 24.09 -3.66
CA HIS A 33 21.98 24.37 -4.85
C HIS A 33 23.44 23.92 -4.71
N ASN A 34 23.65 22.63 -4.96
CA ASN A 34 24.93 21.95 -4.92
C ASN A 34 24.86 20.66 -5.77
N ILE A 35 26.00 20.00 -5.98
CA ILE A 35 26.07 18.84 -6.90
C ILE A 35 25.23 17.64 -6.44
N ARG A 36 25.07 17.43 -5.11
CA ARG A 36 24.39 16.23 -4.56
C ARG A 36 22.91 16.16 -4.97
N HIS A 37 22.27 17.28 -5.27
CA HIS A 37 20.87 17.35 -5.68
C HIS A 37 20.66 17.50 -7.20
N ILE A 38 21.72 17.53 -8.00
CA ILE A 38 21.62 17.57 -9.47
C ILE A 38 21.65 16.14 -9.99
N ALA A 39 20.61 15.68 -10.68
CA ALA A 39 20.56 14.34 -11.25
C ALA A 39 21.61 14.13 -12.36
N ALA A 40 22.11 12.91 -12.53
CA ALA A 40 23.17 12.60 -13.50
C ALA A 40 22.89 13.09 -14.93
N PRO A 41 21.67 12.94 -15.50
CA PRO A 41 21.36 13.49 -16.82
C PRO A 41 21.53 15.01 -16.89
N ALA A 42 21.13 15.75 -15.85
CA ALA A 42 21.28 17.20 -15.79
C ALA A 42 22.76 17.61 -15.65
N ARG A 43 23.58 16.84 -14.94
CA ARG A 43 25.03 17.10 -14.84
C ARG A 43 25.72 17.01 -16.20
N ALA A 44 25.34 16.06 -17.04
CA ALA A 44 25.91 15.90 -18.38
C ALA A 44 25.68 17.15 -19.27
N LEU A 45 24.54 17.82 -19.10
CA LEU A 45 24.20 19.05 -19.83
C LEU A 45 24.95 20.29 -19.30
N LEU A 46 25.52 20.22 -18.10
CA LEU A 46 26.21 21.32 -17.42
C LEU A 46 27.74 21.18 -17.49
N THR A 47 28.25 20.54 -18.55
CA THR A 47 29.68 20.30 -18.73
C THR A 47 30.49 21.61 -18.64
N GLY A 48 31.56 21.59 -17.84
CA GLY A 48 32.42 22.76 -17.60
C GLY A 48 31.86 23.81 -16.64
N LYS A 49 30.72 23.56 -15.97
CA LYS A 49 30.19 24.40 -14.89
C LYS A 49 30.61 23.86 -13.51
N ASP A 50 30.83 24.76 -12.55
CA ASP A 50 30.97 24.38 -11.15
C ASP A 50 29.60 23.99 -10.58
N LEU A 51 29.37 22.69 -10.44
CA LEU A 51 28.11 22.13 -9.96
C LEU A 51 27.86 22.38 -8.46
N ASN A 52 28.86 22.82 -7.69
CA ASN A 52 28.66 23.24 -6.30
C ASN A 52 28.22 24.70 -6.17
N HIS A 53 28.40 25.49 -7.22
CA HIS A 53 28.03 26.91 -7.28
C HIS A 53 27.15 27.24 -8.49
N THR A 54 26.29 26.31 -8.89
CA THR A 54 25.31 26.51 -9.96
C THR A 54 23.89 26.62 -9.40
N TRP A 55 23.06 27.39 -10.09
CA TRP A 55 21.62 27.54 -9.80
C TRP A 55 20.75 26.66 -10.70
N MET A 56 21.35 25.91 -11.62
CA MET A 56 20.68 25.10 -12.64
C MET A 56 20.74 23.61 -12.33
N GLY A 57 19.80 22.83 -12.88
CA GLY A 57 19.84 21.37 -12.89
C GLY A 57 19.12 20.68 -11.74
N LEU A 58 18.49 21.44 -10.85
CA LEU A 58 17.58 20.91 -9.84
C LEU A 58 16.18 20.75 -10.42
N SER A 59 15.49 19.68 -10.01
CA SER A 59 14.06 19.48 -10.22
C SER A 59 13.30 19.84 -8.95
N PRO A 60 12.07 20.38 -9.04
CA PRO A 60 11.22 20.65 -7.87
C PRO A 60 10.62 19.38 -7.25
N ASN A 61 10.92 18.20 -7.78
CA ASN A 61 10.42 16.93 -7.25
C ASN A 61 10.96 16.66 -5.84
N CYS A 62 10.11 16.21 -4.93
CA CYS A 62 10.49 15.96 -3.53
C CYS A 62 11.68 14.99 -3.42
N ALA A 63 11.68 13.95 -4.28
CA ALA A 63 12.73 12.92 -4.34
C ALA A 63 14.11 13.43 -4.79
N THR A 64 14.21 14.68 -5.27
CA THR A 64 15.51 15.29 -5.60
C THR A 64 16.36 15.55 -4.35
N CYS A 65 15.72 15.78 -3.20
CA CYS A 65 16.40 16.04 -1.93
C CYS A 65 16.04 15.04 -0.84
N HIS A 66 14.83 14.49 -0.85
CA HIS A 66 14.33 13.58 0.16
C HIS A 66 14.37 12.14 -0.32
N GLU A 67 14.87 11.25 0.52
CA GLU A 67 14.77 9.82 0.28
C GLU A 67 13.32 9.35 0.47
N ASP A 68 12.83 8.52 -0.44
CA ASP A 68 11.51 7.92 -0.31
C ASP A 68 11.55 6.73 0.66
N ALA A 69 11.07 6.98 1.88
CA ALA A 69 10.92 5.95 2.91
C ALA A 69 9.97 4.81 2.49
N HIS A 70 9.13 5.03 1.46
CA HIS A 70 8.22 4.02 0.94
C HIS A 70 8.85 3.14 -0.14
N GLN A 71 10.10 3.40 -0.54
CA GLN A 71 10.84 2.59 -1.53
C GLN A 71 10.10 2.46 -2.87
N GLY A 72 9.47 3.54 -3.33
CA GLY A 72 8.76 3.63 -4.61
C GLY A 72 7.34 3.07 -4.61
N ARG A 73 6.83 2.56 -3.47
CA ARG A 73 5.51 1.87 -3.41
C ARG A 73 4.31 2.76 -3.74
N PHE A 74 4.43 4.07 -3.57
CA PHE A 74 3.34 5.03 -3.79
C PHE A 74 3.59 6.00 -4.97
N GLY A 75 4.63 5.74 -5.76
CA GLY A 75 5.05 6.64 -6.84
C GLY A 75 5.73 7.91 -6.31
N SER A 76 5.91 8.90 -7.19
CA SER A 76 6.69 10.12 -6.90
C SER A 76 5.87 11.33 -6.45
N ASP A 77 4.54 11.22 -6.40
CA ASP A 77 3.66 12.33 -6.04
C ASP A 77 3.43 12.38 -4.52
N CYS A 78 4.48 12.79 -3.80
CA CYS A 78 4.50 12.82 -2.34
C CYS A 78 3.43 13.77 -1.77
N ALA A 79 3.09 14.83 -2.51
CA ALA A 79 2.16 15.88 -2.10
C ALA A 79 0.70 15.39 -1.97
N ARG A 80 0.39 14.19 -2.49
CA ARG A 80 -0.93 13.55 -2.29
C ARG A 80 -1.21 13.24 -0.82
N CYS A 81 -0.16 12.94 -0.05
CA CYS A 81 -0.27 12.50 1.33
C CYS A 81 0.52 13.39 2.29
N HIS A 82 1.65 13.94 1.86
CA HIS A 82 2.50 14.76 2.72
C HIS A 82 2.38 16.23 2.35
N ASN A 83 2.53 17.09 3.34
CA ASN A 83 2.64 18.53 3.14
C ASN A 83 3.96 19.05 3.74
N THR A 84 4.36 20.25 3.33
CA THR A 84 5.63 20.86 3.72
C THR A 84 5.61 21.48 5.13
N ASN A 85 4.44 21.64 5.75
CA ASN A 85 4.32 22.19 7.11
C ASN A 85 4.58 21.12 8.17
N ASP A 86 3.98 19.94 7.99
CA ASP A 86 4.15 18.77 8.83
C ASP A 86 4.20 17.49 7.97
N TRP A 87 5.42 17.10 7.62
CA TRP A 87 5.68 15.92 6.80
C TRP A 87 5.18 14.62 7.45
N LYS A 88 5.22 14.53 8.79
CA LYS A 88 4.85 13.31 9.51
C LYS A 88 3.34 13.17 9.66
N ALA A 89 2.61 14.29 9.68
CA ALA A 89 1.15 14.31 9.65
C ALA A 89 0.63 14.07 8.22
N ALA A 90 0.94 12.89 7.66
CA ALA A 90 0.42 12.51 6.35
C ALA A 90 -1.12 12.50 6.38
N THR A 91 -1.76 13.11 5.39
CA THR A 91 -3.22 13.32 5.27
C THR A 91 -4.00 12.06 4.88
N VAL A 92 -3.42 10.88 5.09
CA VAL A 92 -4.06 9.61 4.74
C VAL A 92 -5.07 9.27 5.82
N ASP A 93 -6.29 9.75 5.64
CA ASP A 93 -7.42 9.30 6.44
C ASP A 93 -7.71 7.83 6.10
N LYS A 94 -7.33 6.92 7.00
CA LYS A 94 -7.63 5.49 6.88
C LYS A 94 -9.13 5.23 6.81
N THR A 95 -9.96 6.12 7.36
CA THR A 95 -11.42 5.96 7.38
C THR A 95 -12.08 6.28 6.04
N GLY A 96 -11.39 7.03 5.17
CA GLY A 96 -11.88 7.40 3.84
C GLY A 96 -11.30 6.58 2.68
N PHE A 97 -10.49 5.54 2.95
CA PHE A 97 -9.85 4.76 1.89
C PHE A 97 -10.87 3.88 1.13
N ASP A 98 -10.96 4.10 -0.17
CA ASP A 98 -11.92 3.43 -1.05
C ASP A 98 -11.27 2.36 -1.92
N HIS A 99 -11.43 1.09 -1.53
CA HIS A 99 -10.90 -0.06 -2.26
C HIS A 99 -11.43 -0.20 -3.68
N SER A 100 -12.59 0.40 -4.01
CA SER A 100 -13.15 0.33 -5.37
C SER A 100 -12.28 1.03 -6.42
N LYS A 101 -11.37 1.90 -5.98
CA LYS A 101 -10.42 2.63 -6.82
C LYS A 101 -9.06 1.94 -6.95
N THR A 102 -8.92 0.74 -6.40
CA THR A 102 -7.67 -0.03 -6.40
C THR A 102 -7.75 -1.22 -7.35
N HIS A 103 -6.63 -1.91 -7.54
CA HIS A 103 -6.59 -3.17 -8.28
C HIS A 103 -7.30 -4.33 -7.56
N PHE A 104 -7.71 -4.14 -6.30
CA PHE A 104 -8.44 -5.15 -5.52
C PHE A 104 -9.72 -4.57 -4.89
N PRO A 105 -10.81 -4.43 -5.66
CA PRO A 105 -12.10 -4.00 -5.14
C PRO A 105 -12.70 -5.03 -4.19
N LEU A 106 -13.04 -4.61 -2.96
CA LEU A 106 -13.71 -5.48 -2.00
C LEU A 106 -15.17 -5.74 -2.39
N SER A 107 -15.56 -7.02 -2.39
CA SER A 107 -16.91 -7.47 -2.74
C SER A 107 -17.43 -8.53 -1.77
N GLY A 108 -18.76 -8.67 -1.73
CA GLY A 108 -19.42 -9.59 -0.80
C GLY A 108 -19.04 -9.37 0.66
N ALA A 109 -18.77 -10.46 1.37
CA ALA A 109 -18.40 -10.45 2.78
C ALA A 109 -17.06 -9.72 3.04
N HIS A 110 -16.21 -9.56 2.04
CA HIS A 110 -14.94 -8.85 2.18
C HIS A 110 -15.12 -7.33 2.39
N ARG A 111 -16.30 -6.76 2.15
CA ARG A 111 -16.53 -5.31 2.33
C ARG A 111 -16.50 -4.85 3.78
N THR A 112 -16.69 -5.75 4.73
CA THR A 112 -16.81 -5.44 6.16
C THR A 112 -15.63 -5.92 6.99
N VAL A 113 -14.60 -6.49 6.34
CA VAL A 113 -13.40 -6.94 7.06
C VAL A 113 -12.59 -5.74 7.56
N LYS A 114 -11.96 -5.89 8.72
CA LYS A 114 -11.06 -4.88 9.25
C LYS A 114 -9.82 -4.76 8.36
N CYS A 115 -9.25 -3.57 8.25
CA CYS A 115 -8.08 -3.33 7.43
C CYS A 115 -6.92 -4.28 7.80
N GLU A 116 -6.75 -4.53 9.09
CA GLU A 116 -5.68 -5.34 9.67
C GLU A 116 -5.83 -6.84 9.38
N SER A 117 -7.02 -7.28 8.93
CA SER A 117 -7.24 -8.68 8.56
C SER A 117 -6.44 -9.08 7.32
N CYS A 118 -6.10 -8.13 6.46
CA CYS A 118 -5.23 -8.35 5.30
C CYS A 118 -3.92 -7.58 5.46
N HIS A 119 -3.99 -6.32 5.88
CA HIS A 119 -2.83 -5.45 6.07
C HIS A 119 -2.16 -5.73 7.40
N THR A 120 -1.28 -6.72 7.40
CA THR A 120 -0.52 -7.14 8.59
C THR A 120 0.85 -6.44 8.68
N PRO A 121 1.40 -6.30 9.89
CA PRO A 121 2.76 -5.83 10.09
C PRO A 121 3.81 -6.72 9.43
N GLY A 122 4.85 -6.08 8.90
CA GLY A 122 6.03 -6.78 8.41
C GLY A 122 7.02 -7.22 9.49
N PRO A 123 8.17 -7.79 9.08
CA PRO A 123 9.29 -8.07 10.00
C PRO A 123 9.83 -6.83 10.72
N ASP A 124 9.61 -5.65 10.14
CA ASP A 124 9.94 -4.32 10.67
C ASP A 124 8.88 -3.78 11.65
N GLY A 125 7.80 -4.54 11.90
CA GLY A 125 6.67 -4.12 12.73
C GLY A 125 5.73 -3.11 12.07
N GLN A 126 5.98 -2.73 10.81
CA GLN A 126 5.17 -1.73 10.11
C GLN A 126 4.08 -2.39 9.27
N THR A 127 2.84 -1.93 9.42
CA THR A 127 1.71 -2.39 8.61
C THR A 127 1.88 -2.02 7.15
N ARG A 128 1.71 -2.99 6.26
CA ARG A 128 1.82 -2.78 4.81
C ARG A 128 0.43 -2.62 4.21
N TYR A 129 0.17 -1.44 3.65
CA TYR A 129 -1.09 -1.12 2.96
C TYR A 129 -0.99 -1.22 1.42
N ALA A 130 0.18 -1.54 0.90
CA ALA A 130 0.45 -1.65 -0.53
C ALA A 130 1.15 -2.98 -0.86
N SER A 131 0.94 -3.44 -2.09
CA SER A 131 1.64 -4.58 -2.69
C SER A 131 1.43 -5.92 -1.98
N LEU A 132 0.24 -6.14 -1.42
CA LEU A 132 -0.15 -7.46 -0.93
C LEU A 132 -0.40 -8.39 -2.13
N PRO A 133 -0.05 -9.68 -2.05
CA PRO A 133 -0.58 -10.67 -2.97
C PRO A 133 -2.10 -10.76 -2.78
N PHE A 134 -2.85 -10.69 -3.88
CA PHE A 134 -4.31 -10.80 -3.89
C PHE A 134 -4.84 -11.53 -5.13
N ALA A 135 -3.94 -12.09 -5.94
CA ALA A 135 -4.29 -12.69 -7.22
C ALA A 135 -5.05 -14.01 -7.03
N ASN A 136 -4.81 -14.71 -5.92
CA ASN A 136 -5.43 -15.99 -5.63
C ASN A 136 -6.17 -15.93 -4.28
N CYS A 137 -7.29 -16.66 -4.17
CA CYS A 137 -7.99 -16.82 -2.90
C CYS A 137 -7.06 -17.38 -1.80
N SER A 138 -6.10 -18.21 -2.21
CA SER A 138 -5.10 -18.83 -1.35
C SER A 138 -4.07 -17.88 -0.77
N ASP A 139 -3.97 -16.66 -1.30
CA ASP A 139 -3.04 -15.64 -0.78
C ASP A 139 -3.45 -15.22 0.65
N CYS A 140 -4.73 -15.39 1.00
CA CYS A 140 -5.29 -15.10 2.33
C CYS A 140 -5.94 -16.32 3.00
N HIS A 141 -6.59 -17.19 2.22
CA HIS A 141 -7.36 -18.31 2.76
C HIS A 141 -6.61 -19.63 2.61
N ARG A 142 -6.71 -20.49 3.63
CA ARG A 142 -6.22 -21.87 3.50
C ARG A 142 -7.24 -22.70 2.72
N ASP A 143 -6.76 -23.51 1.78
CA ASP A 143 -7.58 -24.50 1.12
C ASP A 143 -7.99 -25.60 2.11
N SER A 144 -9.29 -25.69 2.38
CA SER A 144 -9.85 -26.72 3.27
C SER A 144 -10.01 -28.07 2.57
N HIS A 145 -9.96 -28.11 1.24
CA HIS A 145 -10.03 -29.32 0.44
C HIS A 145 -8.66 -29.97 0.20
N ASN A 146 -7.57 -29.36 0.69
CA ASN A 146 -6.21 -29.87 0.61
C ASN A 146 -5.80 -30.30 -0.82
N GLY A 147 -6.20 -29.54 -1.84
CA GLY A 147 -5.86 -29.80 -3.24
C GLY A 147 -6.67 -30.90 -3.92
N ALA A 148 -7.78 -31.36 -3.33
CA ALA A 148 -8.63 -32.39 -3.93
C ALA A 148 -9.22 -32.00 -5.31
N PHE A 149 -9.30 -30.70 -5.60
CA PHE A 149 -9.88 -30.16 -6.82
C PHE A 149 -8.86 -29.43 -7.67
N LYS A 150 -8.96 -29.59 -9.00
CA LYS A 150 -8.12 -28.88 -9.97
C LYS A 150 -8.67 -27.50 -10.33
N GLN A 151 -9.96 -27.27 -10.09
CA GLN A 151 -10.63 -26.00 -10.35
C GLN A 151 -10.24 -24.96 -9.28
N GLY A 152 -10.17 -23.69 -9.66
CA GLY A 152 -9.94 -22.61 -8.71
C GLY A 152 -11.15 -22.39 -7.79
N CYS A 153 -10.92 -21.87 -6.59
CA CYS A 153 -11.96 -21.70 -5.55
C CYS A 153 -13.23 -21.00 -6.08
N GLY A 154 -13.07 -20.02 -6.98
CA GLY A 154 -14.16 -19.25 -7.59
C GLY A 154 -15.13 -20.05 -8.47
N SER A 155 -14.81 -21.31 -8.84
CA SER A 155 -15.76 -22.17 -9.56
C SER A 155 -16.91 -22.62 -8.68
N CYS A 156 -16.69 -22.70 -7.37
CA CYS A 156 -17.66 -23.20 -6.40
C CYS A 156 -18.02 -22.14 -5.36
N HIS A 157 -17.05 -21.34 -4.92
CA HIS A 157 -17.25 -20.33 -3.89
C HIS A 157 -17.32 -18.93 -4.48
N THR A 158 -17.98 -18.02 -3.77
CA THR A 158 -18.05 -16.61 -4.17
C THR A 158 -17.55 -15.74 -3.03
N THR A 159 -17.25 -14.48 -3.32
CA THR A 159 -16.89 -13.50 -2.27
C THR A 159 -18.03 -13.22 -1.28
N PHE A 160 -19.25 -13.70 -1.56
CA PHE A 160 -20.42 -13.59 -0.69
C PHE A 160 -20.59 -14.77 0.27
N SER A 161 -20.16 -15.97 -0.12
CA SER A 161 -20.29 -17.18 0.71
C SER A 161 -19.35 -18.31 0.29
N TRP A 162 -18.84 -19.04 1.28
CA TRP A 162 -18.13 -20.31 1.11
C TRP A 162 -19.07 -21.52 1.05
N THR A 163 -20.24 -21.45 1.68
CA THR A 163 -21.12 -22.61 1.85
C THR A 163 -22.21 -22.73 0.79
N LYS A 164 -22.43 -21.70 -0.02
CA LYS A 164 -23.48 -21.68 -1.05
C LYS A 164 -22.88 -21.48 -2.43
N SER A 165 -22.69 -22.57 -3.16
CA SER A 165 -22.35 -22.55 -4.58
C SER A 165 -23.64 -22.55 -5.42
N PRO A 166 -23.61 -22.08 -6.68
CA PRO A 166 -24.75 -22.23 -7.60
C PRO A 166 -25.08 -23.71 -7.91
N PHE A 167 -24.18 -24.63 -7.58
CA PHE A 167 -24.33 -26.08 -7.75
C PHE A 167 -24.81 -26.78 -6.47
N ALA A 168 -25.05 -26.03 -5.39
CA ALA A 168 -25.35 -26.57 -4.05
C ALA A 168 -26.73 -27.24 -3.92
N GLU A 169 -27.54 -27.31 -4.99
CA GLU A 169 -28.74 -28.15 -4.95
C GLU A 169 -28.42 -29.65 -4.98
N THR A 170 -27.20 -30.05 -5.39
CA THR A 170 -26.81 -31.48 -5.45
C THR A 170 -25.49 -31.81 -4.74
N PHE A 171 -24.82 -30.84 -4.11
CA PHE A 171 -23.56 -31.05 -3.39
C PHE A 171 -23.59 -30.37 -2.02
N ASP A 172 -23.98 -31.14 -1.00
CA ASP A 172 -23.98 -30.71 0.40
C ASP A 172 -22.65 -31.10 1.09
N HIS A 173 -22.03 -30.15 1.78
CA HIS A 173 -20.85 -30.44 2.62
C HIS A 173 -21.22 -31.19 3.91
N ALA A 174 -22.51 -31.28 4.25
CA ALA A 174 -23.03 -32.13 5.32
C ALA A 174 -22.99 -33.62 4.96
N ASP A 175 -22.92 -33.98 3.67
CA ASP A 175 -23.00 -35.36 3.18
C ASP A 175 -21.63 -36.05 3.03
N ASN A 176 -20.58 -35.56 3.71
CA ASN A 176 -19.25 -36.20 3.72
C ASN A 176 -19.21 -37.51 4.55
N ALA A 177 -20.26 -38.34 4.46
CA ALA A 177 -20.16 -39.77 4.65
C ALA A 177 -19.72 -40.39 3.31
N ASP A 178 -18.42 -40.55 3.17
CA ASP A 178 -17.76 -41.21 2.04
C ASP A 178 -18.42 -42.59 1.74
N PRO A 179 -19.03 -42.80 0.55
CA PRO A 179 -19.61 -44.10 0.21
C PRO A 179 -18.54 -45.17 -0.07
N GLU A 180 -17.25 -44.83 -0.17
CA GLU A 180 -16.17 -45.79 -0.43
C GLU A 180 -15.37 -46.20 0.82
N ASN A 181 -15.62 -45.60 1.99
CA ASN A 181 -15.00 -46.02 3.25
C ASN A 181 -15.97 -46.84 4.12
N THR A 182 -16.30 -48.04 3.66
CA THR A 182 -17.18 -49.00 4.35
C THR A 182 -16.45 -49.80 5.44
N THR A 183 -15.62 -49.19 6.29
CA THR A 183 -15.16 -49.86 7.52
C THR A 183 -14.88 -48.87 8.65
N SER A 184 -15.91 -48.45 9.38
CA SER A 184 -16.09 -48.86 10.78
C SER A 184 -17.16 -47.99 11.44
N SER A 185 -18.17 -48.65 11.94
CA SER A 185 -19.17 -48.06 12.83
C SER A 185 -18.49 -47.67 14.13
N GLY A 186 -18.17 -46.39 14.27
CA GLY A 186 -17.73 -45.76 15.51
C GLY A 186 -18.60 -44.54 15.78
N THR A 187 -19.50 -44.66 16.76
CA THR A 187 -20.35 -43.58 17.29
C THR A 187 -19.61 -42.24 17.43
N PRO A 188 -20.18 -41.11 16.99
CA PRO A 188 -19.56 -39.82 17.23
C PRO A 188 -19.59 -39.51 18.73
N ALA A 189 -18.40 -39.36 19.31
CA ALA A 189 -18.25 -38.81 20.64
C ALA A 189 -18.77 -37.37 20.65
N ALA A 190 -19.70 -37.08 21.55
CA ALA A 190 -20.19 -35.73 21.83
C ALA A 190 -19.00 -34.83 22.22
N ASN A 191 -18.83 -33.71 21.51
CA ASN A 191 -17.93 -32.64 21.94
C ASN A 191 -18.77 -31.48 22.49
N PRO A 192 -18.76 -31.24 23.81
CA PRO A 192 -19.56 -30.20 24.43
C PRO A 192 -18.79 -28.89 24.43
N ARG A 193 -19.29 -27.87 23.74
CA ARG A 193 -19.02 -26.47 24.11
C ARG A 193 -20.30 -25.66 23.99
N GLU A 194 -21.06 -25.74 25.07
CA GLU A 194 -22.12 -24.82 25.42
C GLU A 194 -21.54 -23.43 25.70
N ASN A 195 -22.14 -22.43 25.06
CA ASN A 195 -22.81 -21.31 25.71
C ASN A 195 -22.15 -20.72 26.97
N LEU A 196 -21.43 -19.61 26.81
CA LEU A 196 -21.09 -18.71 27.90
C LEU A 196 -22.04 -17.50 27.88
N THR A 197 -23.17 -17.65 28.54
CA THR A 197 -23.90 -16.54 29.16
C THR A 197 -23.65 -16.59 30.67
N ALA A 198 -23.03 -15.54 31.21
CA ALA A 198 -23.01 -15.29 32.65
C ALA A 198 -23.15 -13.78 32.87
N THR A 199 -24.35 -13.37 33.25
CA THR A 199 -24.63 -12.11 33.94
C THR A 199 -24.77 -12.44 35.41
N LEU A 200 -23.97 -11.78 36.24
CA LEU A 200 -24.36 -11.17 37.51
C LEU A 200 -23.56 -9.87 37.65
#